data_AF-A0A9P7CLL6-F1
#
_entry.id   AF-A0A9P7CLL6-F1
#
_cell.length_a   1.000
_cell.length_b   1.000
_cell.length_c   1.000
_cell.angle_alpha   90.00
_cell.angle_beta   90.00
_cell.angle_gamma   90.00
#
_symmetry.space_group_name_H-M   'P 1'
#
loop_
_entity.id
_entity.type
_entity.pdbx_description
1 polymer ?
#
loop_
_entity_poly.entity_id
_entity_poly.type
_entity_poly.pdbx_seq_one_letter_code
_entity_poly.pdbx_strand_id
1 'polypeptide(L)'
;MNQFSSIDVNPKDFSRLLAARFYLQIMRSQFEYGLAINTFTSAQIIQLENAQKHCLRTIFGGSSRSLVNIMLHLVKLPTMKERISILQTQFLLRSLYLSDSTLLSHLLPYIKQHFGVDSDGTNFQKQCYGSVVYG
;
A
#
# COMPACT_ATOMS: atom_id res chain seq x y z
N MET A 1 -21.67 -5.94 10.15
CA MET A 1 -22.01 -6.94 9.11
C MET A 1 -20.73 -7.29 8.38
N ASN A 2 -20.19 -8.49 8.64
CA ASN A 2 -18.85 -8.89 8.21
C ASN A 2 -18.95 -9.50 6.81
N GLN A 3 -18.86 -8.68 5.76
CA GLN A 3 -18.98 -9.12 4.36
C GLN A 3 -17.95 -10.20 3.95
N PHE A 4 -16.92 -10.43 4.76
CA PHE A 4 -15.97 -11.53 4.59
C PHE A 4 -16.53 -12.90 4.98
N SER A 5 -17.58 -13.01 5.80
CA SER A 5 -18.17 -14.30 6.16
C SER A 5 -19.19 -14.81 5.13
N SER A 6 -19.63 -13.97 4.18
CA SER A 6 -20.49 -14.40 3.06
C SER A 6 -19.69 -14.92 1.87
N ILE A 7 -18.40 -14.60 1.82
CA ILE A 7 -17.46 -15.23 0.91
C ILE A 7 -16.98 -16.46 1.67
N ASP A 8 -17.71 -17.57 1.51
CA ASP A 8 -17.42 -18.85 2.15
C ASP A 8 -16.11 -19.44 1.58
N VAL A 9 -14.98 -18.83 1.92
CA VAL A 9 -13.65 -19.41 1.75
C VAL A 9 -13.47 -20.39 2.91
N ASN A 10 -14.24 -21.47 2.87
CA ASN A 10 -14.05 -22.60 3.75
C ASN A 10 -12.64 -23.18 3.47
N PRO A 11 -11.73 -23.22 4.46
CA PRO A 11 -10.38 -23.77 4.25
C PRO A 11 -10.37 -25.28 3.94
N LYS A 12 -11.53 -25.95 3.99
CA LYS A 12 -11.71 -27.35 3.60
C LYS A 12 -11.97 -27.55 2.10
N ASP A 13 -12.53 -26.56 1.41
CA ASP A 13 -13.03 -26.73 0.02
C ASP A 13 -12.11 -26.10 -1.03
N PHE A 14 -11.31 -25.09 -0.64
CA PHE A 14 -10.32 -24.45 -1.51
C PHE A 14 -8.89 -24.68 -1.03
N SER A 15 -7.97 -24.92 -1.97
CA SER A 15 -6.55 -24.98 -1.63
C SER A 15 -6.08 -23.63 -1.07
N ARG A 16 -5.33 -23.65 0.04
CA ARG A 16 -4.78 -22.44 0.68
C ARG A 16 -3.99 -21.56 -0.30
N LEU A 17 -3.33 -22.20 -1.28
CA LEU A 17 -2.62 -21.52 -2.35
C LEU A 17 -3.57 -20.73 -3.26
N LEU A 18 -4.73 -21.29 -3.63
CA LEU A 18 -5.72 -20.58 -4.43
C LEU A 18 -6.35 -19.41 -3.67
N ALA A 19 -6.69 -19.60 -2.40
CA ALA A 19 -7.19 -18.52 -1.54
C ALA A 19 -6.17 -17.37 -1.39
N ALA A 20 -4.88 -17.69 -1.25
CA ALA A 20 -3.81 -16.68 -1.25
C ALA A 20 -3.71 -15.93 -2.59
N ARG A 21 -3.90 -16.61 -3.73
CA ARG A 21 -3.94 -15.97 -5.05
C ARG A 21 -5.12 -15.01 -5.20
N PHE A 22 -6.31 -15.41 -4.75
CA PHE A 22 -7.48 -14.51 -4.74
C PHE A 22 -7.25 -13.27 -3.88
N TYR A 23 -6.64 -13.45 -2.71
CA TYR A 23 -6.24 -12.31 -1.88
C TYR A 23 -5.27 -11.37 -2.61
N LEU A 24 -4.24 -11.91 -3.27
CA LEU A 24 -3.27 -11.12 -4.03
C LEU A 24 -3.89 -10.35 -5.21
N GLN A 25 -4.90 -10.91 -5.87
CA GLN A 25 -5.44 -10.34 -7.10
C GLN A 25 -6.62 -9.41 -6.88
N ILE A 26 -7.40 -9.62 -5.82
CA ILE A 26 -8.60 -8.82 -5.56
C ILE A 26 -8.33 -7.88 -4.40
N MET A 27 -8.14 -8.42 -3.20
CA MET A 27 -8.05 -7.61 -1.98
C MET A 27 -6.80 -6.75 -1.95
N ARG A 28 -5.66 -7.34 -2.30
CA ARG A 28 -4.38 -6.63 -2.31
C ARG A 28 -4.36 -5.54 -3.37
N SER A 29 -4.93 -5.78 -4.56
CA SER A 29 -5.02 -4.78 -5.63
C SER A 29 -5.83 -3.55 -5.21
N GLN A 30 -6.92 -3.73 -4.45
CA GLN A 30 -7.70 -2.61 -3.91
C GLN A 30 -6.89 -1.77 -2.90
N PHE A 31 -6.16 -2.42 -2.00
CA PHE A 31 -5.30 -1.71 -1.07
C PHE A 31 -4.18 -0.95 -1.78
N GLU A 32 -3.52 -1.58 -2.75
CA GLU A 32 -2.42 -0.96 -3.50
C GLU A 32 -2.87 0.23 -4.35
N TYR A 33 -4.07 0.16 -4.93
CA TYR A 33 -4.66 1.28 -5.65
C TYR A 33 -4.87 2.49 -4.73
N GLY A 34 -5.48 2.27 -3.56
CA GLY A 34 -5.64 3.34 -2.55
C GLY A 34 -4.30 3.93 -2.12
N LEU A 35 -3.30 3.07 -1.88
CA LEU A 35 -1.93 3.44 -1.52
C LEU A 35 -1.24 4.35 -2.54
N ALA A 36 -1.55 4.18 -3.82
CA ALA A 36 -0.92 4.96 -4.89
C ALA A 36 -1.48 6.38 -5.02
N ILE A 37 -2.72 6.61 -4.56
CA ILE A 37 -3.45 7.86 -4.79
C ILE A 37 -3.39 8.79 -3.58
N ASN A 38 -3.56 8.24 -2.38
CA ASN A 38 -3.66 9.04 -1.16
C ASN A 38 -2.41 8.96 -0.30
N THR A 39 -2.16 10.04 0.45
CA THR A 39 -1.23 10.02 1.58
C THR A 39 -1.92 9.37 2.77
N PHE A 40 -1.23 8.45 3.44
CA PHE A 40 -1.75 7.73 4.60
C PHE A 40 -1.02 8.16 5.87
N THR A 41 -1.78 8.41 6.92
CA THR A 41 -1.23 8.62 8.26
C THR A 41 -0.69 7.29 8.80
N SER A 42 0.33 7.34 9.67
CA SER A 42 0.89 6.16 10.33
C SER A 42 -0.17 5.24 10.96
N ALA A 43 -1.19 5.82 11.59
CA ALA A 43 -2.32 5.07 12.16
C ALA A 43 -3.11 4.27 11.10
N GLN A 44 -3.36 4.86 9.93
CA GLN A 44 -4.08 4.20 8.83
C GLN A 44 -3.22 3.07 8.22
N ILE A 45 -1.90 3.28 8.11
CA ILE A 45 -0.97 2.23 7.66
C ILE A 45 -1.01 1.04 8.61
N ILE A 46 -1.02 1.29 9.93
CA ILE A 46 -1.13 0.23 10.95
C ILE A 46 -2.45 -0.52 10.83
N GLN A 47 -3.58 0.18 10.65
CA GLN A 47 -4.88 -0.45 10.45
C GLN A 47 -4.89 -1.36 9.22
N LEU A 48 -4.27 -0.90 8.13
CA LEU A 48 -4.19 -1.66 6.89
C LEU A 48 -3.26 -2.87 7.00
N GLU A 49 -2.17 -2.73 7.74
CA GLU A 49 -1.27 -3.85 8.05
C GLU A 49 -1.98 -4.88 8.94
N ASN A 50 -2.80 -4.45 9.89
CA ASN A 50 -3.64 -5.33 10.70
C ASN A 50 -4.71 -6.05 9.86
N ALA A 51 -5.33 -5.35 8.89
CA ALA A 51 -6.27 -5.95 7.96
C ALA A 51 -5.59 -7.03 7.09
N GLN A 52 -4.38 -6.76 6.56
CA GLN A 52 -3.57 -7.75 5.85
C GLN A 52 -3.23 -8.96 6.74
N LYS A 53 -2.78 -8.72 7.97
CA LYS A 53 -2.49 -9.78 8.95
C LYS A 53 -3.72 -10.64 9.26
N HIS A 54 -4.89 -10.02 9.39
CA HIS A 54 -6.15 -10.72 9.62
C HIS A 54 -6.51 -11.61 8.42
N CYS A 55 -6.50 -11.07 7.19
CA CYS A 55 -6.81 -11.83 5.98
C CYS A 55 -5.89 -13.04 5.80
N LEU A 56 -4.57 -12.88 5.99
CA LEU A 56 -3.61 -13.97 5.87
C LEU A 56 -3.85 -15.06 6.91
N ARG A 57 -4.13 -14.69 8.16
CA ARG A 57 -4.48 -15.66 9.20
C ARG A 57 -5.73 -16.45 8.85
N THR A 58 -6.76 -15.80 8.32
CA THR A 58 -7.99 -16.45 7.86
C THR A 58 -7.72 -17.46 6.75
N ILE A 59 -6.93 -17.08 5.73
CA ILE A 59 -6.59 -17.94 4.58
C ILE A 59 -5.82 -19.19 5.01
N PHE A 60 -4.84 -19.04 5.90
CA PHE A 60 -4.01 -20.16 6.35
C PHE A 60 -4.61 -20.95 7.52
N GLY A 61 -5.74 -20.50 8.08
CA GLY A 61 -6.35 -21.09 9.29
C GLY A 61 -5.51 -20.88 10.56
N GLY A 62 -4.70 -19.81 10.60
CA GLY A 62 -3.78 -19.54 11.69
C GLY A 62 -4.42 -18.85 12.89
N SER A 63 -4.00 -19.24 14.10
CA SER A 63 -4.35 -18.56 15.36
C SER A 63 -3.72 -17.16 15.47
N SER A 64 -4.16 -16.34 16.44
CA SER A 64 -3.61 -15.01 16.73
C SER A 64 -2.10 -15.00 17.01
N ARG A 65 -1.55 -16.14 17.46
CA ARG A 65 -0.11 -16.37 17.70
C ARG A 65 0.70 -16.71 16.45
N SER A 66 0.04 -16.87 15.30
CA SER A 66 0.72 -17.20 14.04
C SER A 66 1.69 -16.09 13.61
N LEU A 67 2.89 -16.50 13.20
CA LEU A 67 3.92 -15.64 12.62
C LEU A 67 3.53 -15.23 11.21
N VAL A 68 2.87 -14.07 11.10
CA VAL A 68 2.42 -13.53 9.80
C VAL A 68 3.61 -13.29 8.86
N ASN A 69 4.80 -12.99 9.38
CA ASN A 69 6.01 -12.82 8.56
C ASN A 69 6.34 -14.05 7.72
N ILE A 70 6.10 -15.26 8.25
CA ILE A 70 6.31 -16.51 7.49
C ILE A 70 5.24 -16.62 6.38
N MET A 71 3.98 -16.32 6.70
CA MET A 71 2.88 -16.33 5.72
C MET A 71 3.11 -15.33 4.58
N LEU A 72 3.62 -14.14 4.91
CA LEU A 72 4.01 -13.13 3.94
C LEU A 72 5.11 -13.66 3.01
N HIS A 73 6.13 -14.31 3.57
CA HIS A 73 7.22 -14.87 2.79
C HIS A 73 6.75 -16.00 1.86
N LEU A 74 5.89 -16.91 2.36
CA LEU A 74 5.31 -18.00 1.57
C LEU A 74 4.51 -17.49 0.36
N VAL A 75 3.83 -16.35 0.52
CA VAL A 75 3.01 -15.72 -0.53
C VAL A 75 3.80 -14.66 -1.33
N LYS A 76 5.10 -14.47 -1.02
CA LYS A 76 5.97 -13.44 -1.64
C LYS A 76 5.39 -12.02 -1.56
N LEU A 77 4.82 -11.67 -0.40
CA LEU A 77 4.10 -10.42 -0.21
C LEU A 77 4.85 -9.45 0.71
N PRO A 78 5.09 -8.20 0.31
CA PRO A 78 5.66 -7.18 1.19
C PRO A 78 4.64 -6.69 2.22
N THR A 79 5.15 -6.12 3.32
CA THR A 79 4.33 -5.39 4.29
C THR A 79 3.69 -4.15 3.66
N MET A 80 2.64 -3.59 4.26
CA MET A 80 2.01 -2.37 3.72
C MET A 80 2.97 -1.18 3.69
N LYS A 81 3.81 -1.04 4.73
CA LYS A 81 4.83 0.01 4.79
C LYS A 81 5.84 -0.11 3.65
N GLU A 82 6.40 -1.30 3.43
CA GLU A 82 7.33 -1.54 2.31
C GLU A 82 6.65 -1.30 0.97
N ARG A 83 5.38 -1.70 0.83
CA ARG A 83 4.64 -1.52 -0.41
C ARG A 83 4.43 -0.06 -0.77
N ILE A 84 4.18 0.82 0.22
CA ILE A 84 4.12 2.28 0.02
C ILE A 84 5.44 2.78 -0.55
N SER A 85 6.56 2.42 0.08
CA SER A 85 7.88 2.85 -0.40
C SER A 85 8.16 2.36 -1.82
N ILE A 86 7.84 1.10 -2.14
CA ILE A 86 7.98 0.56 -3.50
C ILE A 86 7.13 1.37 -4.50
N LEU A 87 5.87 1.65 -4.17
CA LEU A 87 4.97 2.40 -5.06
C LEU A 87 5.46 3.83 -5.28
N GLN A 88 5.91 4.51 -4.22
CA GLN A 88 6.49 5.85 -4.30
C GLN A 88 7.74 5.86 -5.17
N THR A 89 8.68 4.93 -4.96
CA THR A 89 9.89 4.81 -5.79
C THR A 89 9.54 4.51 -7.24
N GLN A 90 8.59 3.61 -7.50
CA GLN A 90 8.14 3.30 -8.87
C GLN A 90 7.52 4.52 -9.54
N PHE A 91 6.72 5.30 -8.83
CA PHE A 91 6.14 6.54 -9.35
C PHE A 91 7.23 7.56 -9.69
N LEU A 92 8.17 7.79 -8.75
CA LEU A 92 9.30 8.68 -8.97
C LEU A 92 10.13 8.25 -10.18
N LEU A 93 10.49 6.97 -10.26
CA LEU A 93 11.24 6.42 -11.40
C LEU A 93 10.48 6.64 -12.71
N ARG A 94 9.17 6.37 -12.76
CA ARG A 94 8.35 6.61 -13.96
C ARG A 94 8.29 8.09 -14.34
N SER A 95 8.25 8.99 -13.36
CA SER A 95 8.25 10.43 -13.63
C SER A 95 9.56 10.94 -14.25
N LEU A 96 10.70 10.29 -13.93
CA LEU A 96 12.01 10.67 -14.49
C LEU A 96 12.18 10.28 -15.96
N TYR A 97 11.57 9.17 -16.37
CA TYR A 97 11.63 8.67 -17.76
C TYR A 97 10.38 9.04 -18.58
N LEU A 98 9.54 9.93 -18.06
CA LEU A 98 8.30 10.31 -18.71
C LEU A 98 8.59 11.25 -19.88
N SER A 99 7.87 11.09 -21.00
CA SER A 99 7.99 11.99 -22.15
C SER A 99 7.55 13.42 -21.79
N ASP A 100 8.24 14.40 -22.37
CA ASP A 100 7.90 15.83 -22.23
C ASP A 100 6.50 16.17 -22.75
N SER A 101 5.89 15.29 -23.57
CA SER A 101 4.52 15.44 -24.07
C SER A 101 3.43 15.05 -23.08
N THR A 102 3.77 14.56 -21.88
CA THR A 102 2.77 14.07 -20.93
C THR A 102 2.11 15.17 -20.12
N LEU A 103 0.88 14.95 -19.65
CA LEU A 103 0.17 15.94 -18.83
C LEU A 103 0.98 16.32 -17.56
N LEU A 104 1.72 15.36 -16.99
CA LEU A 104 2.54 15.60 -15.81
C LEU A 104 3.69 16.60 -16.07
N SER A 105 4.39 16.51 -17.22
CA SER A 105 5.47 17.47 -17.56
C SER A 105 4.93 18.89 -17.73
N HIS A 106 3.71 19.03 -18.29
CA HIS A 106 3.04 20.30 -18.45
C HIS A 106 2.53 20.88 -17.12
N LEU A 107 2.10 20.02 -16.19
CA LEU A 107 1.63 20.44 -14.86
C LEU A 107 2.75 20.68 -13.85
N LEU A 108 3.91 20.04 -14.03
CA LEU A 108 5.05 20.16 -13.13
C LEU A 108 5.49 21.61 -12.83
N PRO A 109 5.58 22.54 -13.80
CA PRO A 109 5.92 23.93 -13.51
C PRO A 109 4.88 24.62 -12.61
N TYR A 110 3.59 24.36 -12.80
CA TYR A 110 2.52 24.91 -11.95
C TYR A 110 2.56 24.35 -10.53
N ILE A 111 2.85 23.06 -10.38
CA ILE A 111 3.03 22.42 -9.07
C ILE A 111 4.26 23.03 -8.37
N LYS A 112 5.39 23.19 -9.07
CA LYS A 112 6.61 23.81 -8.51
C LYS A 112 6.39 25.26 -8.07
N GLN A 113 5.62 26.02 -8.85
CA GLN A 113 5.28 27.41 -8.54
C GLN A 113 4.37 27.53 -7.31
N HIS A 114 3.40 26.61 -7.17
CA HIS A 114 2.49 26.58 -6.03
C HIS A 114 3.14 26.03 -4.75
N PHE A 115 4.14 25.15 -4.86
CA PHE A 115 4.84 24.55 -3.72
C PHE A 115 6.16 25.23 -3.35
N GLY A 116 6.56 26.31 -4.03
CA GLY A 116 7.71 27.13 -3.65
C GLY A 116 9.00 26.31 -3.44
N VAL A 117 9.52 25.71 -4.51
CA VAL A 117 10.85 25.10 -4.46
C VAL A 117 11.89 26.20 -4.61
N ASP A 118 12.29 26.80 -3.47
CA ASP A 118 13.58 27.45 -3.36
C ASP A 118 14.68 26.40 -3.55
N SER A 119 15.73 26.81 -4.24
CA SER A 119 16.84 26.04 -4.80
C SER A 119 17.75 25.35 -3.77
N ASP A 120 17.20 24.57 -2.84
CA ASP A 120 18.02 23.69 -1.99
C ASP A 120 17.29 22.37 -1.70
N GLY A 121 17.88 21.28 -2.19
CA GLY A 121 17.27 19.94 -2.32
C GLY A 121 17.07 19.19 -1.00
N THR A 122 16.36 19.77 -0.03
CA THR A 122 16.16 19.17 1.31
C THR A 122 14.70 19.10 1.79
N ASN A 123 13.70 19.33 0.94
CA ASN A 123 12.30 19.40 1.40
C ASN A 123 11.25 18.51 0.70
N PHE A 124 11.65 17.50 -0.06
CA PHE A 124 10.68 16.47 -0.51
C PHE A 124 10.28 15.48 0.60
N GLN A 125 10.96 15.49 1.75
CA GLN A 125 10.70 14.54 2.83
C GLN A 125 9.79 15.12 3.94
N LYS A 126 9.68 16.45 4.08
CA LYS A 126 8.88 17.05 5.17
C LYS A 126 7.37 17.07 4.90
N GLN A 127 6.92 17.06 3.64
CA GLN A 127 5.49 17.01 3.36
C GLN A 127 4.86 15.60 3.47
N CYS A 128 5.68 14.54 3.45
CA CYS A 128 5.20 13.17 3.70
C CYS A 128 5.14 12.79 5.19
N TYR A 129 5.64 13.62 6.10
CA TYR A 129 5.59 13.40 7.56
C TYR A 129 5.00 14.57 8.37
N GLY A 130 4.55 15.64 7.69
CA GLY A 130 4.03 16.85 8.32
C GLY A 130 2.51 16.85 8.48
N SER A 131 1.99 16.00 9.36
CA SER A 131 0.68 16.23 10.01
C SER A 131 0.73 15.68 11.43
N VAL A 132 1.64 16.26 12.23
CA VAL A 132 1.54 16.28 13.68
C VAL A 132 1.69 17.73 14.10
N VAL A 133 0.56 18.43 14.22
CA VAL A 133 0.47 19.75 14.87
C VAL A 133 -0.84 19.78 15.66
N TYR A 134 -0.69 19.56 16.97
CA TYR A 134 -1.44 20.05 18.13
C TYR A 134 -2.96 19.85 18.24
N GLY A 135 -3.30 19.06 19.26
CA GLY A 135 -4.42 19.22 20.18
C GLY A 135 -3.97 18.75 21.55
#